data_AF-A0A6I8NF24-F1
#
_entry.id   AF-A0A6I8NF24-F1
#
_cell.length_a   1.000
_cell.length_b   1.000
_cell.length_c   1.000
_cell.angle_alpha   90.00
_cell.angle_beta   90.00
_cell.angle_gamma   90.00
#
_symmetry.space_group_name_H-M   'P 1'
#
loop_
_entity.id
_entity.type
_entity.pdbx_description
1 polymer ?
#
loop_
_entity_poly.entity_id
_entity_poly.type
_entity_poly.pdbx_seq_one_letter_code
_entity_poly.pdbx_strand_id
1 'polypeptide(L)'
;MGGGAGLRGLRGLWALWALCALSAAEGPNGKQKALLRHREVVDLYNGMCLQGPAGVPGRDGSPGANGIPGTPGIPGRDGFKGEKGECLRESFEESWTPNYKQCAWSALNYGIDLGKIAECTFTKMRSNSALRVLFSGSLRLKCKSACCQRWYFTFNGAECSGPLPIEAIIYLDQGSPELNSTINIHRTSSVEGLCEGVGAGLVDVAIWVGTCADYPKGDASTGWNSVSRIIIEELPK
;
A
#
# COMPACT_ATOMS: atom_id res chain seq x y z
N MET A 1 -15.26 27.15 -76.68
CA MET A 1 -16.55 26.75 -76.06
C MET A 1 -16.26 26.64 -74.57
N GLY A 2 -16.40 27.72 -73.79
CA GLY A 2 -17.66 28.16 -73.16
C GLY A 2 -17.78 27.40 -71.82
N GLY A 3 -18.01 27.98 -70.64
CA GLY A 3 -18.32 29.31 -70.13
C GLY A 3 -18.27 29.19 -68.59
N GLY A 4 -18.21 30.32 -67.89
CA GLY A 4 -17.79 30.38 -66.48
C GLY A 4 -18.83 30.09 -65.38
N ALA A 5 -18.29 30.16 -64.16
CA ALA A 5 -18.85 30.64 -62.88
C ALA A 5 -20.01 29.89 -62.19
N GLY A 6 -19.90 29.75 -60.86
CA GLY A 6 -21.03 29.49 -59.97
C GLY A 6 -20.66 29.13 -58.53
N LEU A 7 -20.54 30.14 -57.66
CA LEU A 7 -20.49 30.02 -56.20
C LEU A 7 -21.92 30.18 -55.65
N ARG A 8 -22.38 29.27 -54.77
CA ARG A 8 -23.55 29.31 -53.83
C ARG A 8 -23.74 27.87 -53.31
N GLY A 9 -24.01 27.51 -52.06
CA GLY A 9 -24.29 28.21 -50.82
C GLY A 9 -24.88 27.19 -49.83
N LEU A 10 -24.49 27.33 -48.55
CA LEU A 10 -25.20 27.07 -47.28
C LEU A 10 -26.10 25.82 -47.01
N ARG A 11 -25.74 25.16 -45.90
CA ARG A 11 -26.56 24.71 -44.74
C ARG A 11 -27.59 23.56 -44.89
N GLY A 12 -27.30 22.47 -44.17
CA GLY A 12 -28.13 22.08 -43.02
C GLY A 12 -28.83 20.71 -43.05
N LEU A 13 -28.76 20.07 -41.89
CA LEU A 13 -29.65 19.07 -41.27
C LEU A 13 -29.18 17.59 -41.19
N TRP A 14 -29.43 17.06 -39.98
CA TRP A 14 -29.50 15.66 -39.53
C TRP A 14 -28.13 14.99 -39.25
N ALA A 15 -27.49 15.14 -38.08
CA ALA A 15 -27.98 14.80 -36.73
C ALA A 15 -28.65 13.42 -36.68
N LEU A 16 -27.85 12.36 -36.53
CA LEU A 16 -28.15 11.08 -35.86
C LEU A 16 -26.92 10.16 -36.01
N TRP A 17 -26.66 9.31 -35.02
CA TRP A 17 -25.41 8.56 -34.73
C TRP A 17 -24.50 9.16 -33.63
N ALA A 18 -25.08 9.98 -32.76
CA ALA A 18 -24.67 10.03 -31.36
C ALA A 18 -25.47 8.95 -30.58
N LEU A 19 -25.07 7.69 -30.67
CA LEU A 19 -25.59 6.58 -29.86
C LEU A 19 -24.48 5.53 -29.68
N CYS A 20 -23.51 5.82 -28.82
CA CYS A 20 -22.85 4.82 -27.98
C CYS A 20 -22.07 5.53 -26.87
N ALA A 21 -22.81 6.08 -25.90
CA ALA A 21 -22.26 6.60 -24.65
C ALA A 21 -23.11 6.07 -23.49
N LEU A 22 -23.04 4.76 -23.26
CA LEU A 22 -23.37 4.16 -21.98
C LEU A 22 -22.16 3.34 -21.53
N SER A 23 -21.17 4.02 -20.96
CA SER A 23 -20.26 3.42 -19.99
C SER A 23 -20.34 4.27 -18.73
N ALA A 24 -20.64 3.61 -17.62
CA ALA A 24 -20.96 4.20 -16.33
C ALA A 24 -19.88 5.20 -15.89
N ALA A 25 -20.25 6.48 -15.86
CA ALA A 25 -19.48 7.50 -15.19
C ALA A 25 -19.72 7.39 -13.67
N GLU A 26 -18.86 6.66 -12.97
CA GLU A 26 -18.74 6.76 -11.51
C GLU A 26 -18.11 8.12 -11.17
N GLY A 27 -18.95 9.12 -10.92
CA GLY A 27 -18.51 10.42 -10.46
C GLY A 27 -17.87 10.37 -9.05
N PRO A 28 -16.96 11.29 -8.72
CA PRO A 28 -16.21 11.33 -7.45
C PRO A 28 -17.09 11.51 -6.20
N ASN A 29 -18.39 11.74 -6.37
CA ASN A 29 -19.35 12.01 -5.32
C ASN A 29 -19.94 10.75 -4.66
N GLY A 30 -19.79 9.57 -5.28
CA GLY A 30 -20.33 8.31 -4.75
C GLY A 30 -19.57 7.78 -3.53
N LYS A 31 -18.23 7.84 -3.59
CA LYS A 31 -17.34 7.35 -2.50
C LYS A 31 -17.45 8.24 -1.25
N GLN A 32 -17.56 9.55 -1.45
CA GLN A 32 -17.66 10.51 -0.35
C GLN A 32 -19.03 10.45 0.36
N LYS A 33 -20.11 10.25 -0.41
CA LYS A 33 -21.45 10.01 0.15
C LYS A 33 -21.56 8.66 0.87
N ALA A 34 -20.90 7.61 0.38
CA ALA A 34 -20.86 6.31 1.05
C ALA A 34 -20.12 6.38 2.39
N LEU A 35 -18.98 7.09 2.45
CA LEU A 35 -18.22 7.32 3.68
C LEU A 35 -19.00 8.16 4.71
N LEU A 36 -19.70 9.20 4.25
CA LEU A 36 -20.56 10.03 5.12
C LEU A 36 -21.74 9.22 5.70
N ARG A 37 -22.43 8.43 4.87
CA ARG A 37 -23.46 7.48 5.32
C ARG A 37 -22.92 6.49 6.36
N HIS A 38 -21.70 6.01 6.17
CA HIS A 38 -21.09 5.08 7.12
C HIS A 38 -20.79 5.75 8.46
N ARG A 39 -20.29 6.99 8.44
CA ARG A 39 -20.02 7.79 9.64
C ARG A 39 -21.31 8.14 10.41
N GLU A 40 -22.37 8.54 9.70
CA GLU A 40 -23.68 8.86 10.29
C GLU A 40 -24.35 7.62 10.90
N VAL A 41 -24.22 6.44 10.27
CA VAL A 41 -24.72 5.18 10.83
C VAL A 41 -23.93 4.79 12.09
N VAL A 42 -22.63 5.05 12.13
CA VAL A 42 -21.77 4.73 13.30
C VAL A 42 -22.08 5.62 14.50
N ASP A 43 -22.35 6.92 14.30
CA ASP A 43 -22.76 7.81 15.40
C ASP A 43 -24.12 7.37 16.01
N LEU A 44 -24.98 6.71 15.23
CA LEU A 44 -26.24 6.15 15.71
C LEU A 44 -26.04 4.92 16.61
N TYR A 45 -24.96 4.14 16.41
CA TYR A 45 -24.68 2.91 17.16
C TYR A 45 -23.67 3.09 18.30
N ASN A 46 -22.83 4.14 18.27
CA ASN A 46 -21.81 4.44 19.28
C ASN A 46 -22.36 4.90 20.66
N GLY A 47 -23.67 4.77 20.90
CA GLY A 47 -24.32 5.08 22.17
C GLY A 47 -25.37 4.06 22.62
N MET A 48 -25.57 2.96 21.88
CA MET A 48 -26.55 1.93 22.25
C MET A 48 -25.89 0.84 23.09
N CYS A 49 -25.91 0.98 24.42
CA CYS A 49 -25.66 -0.17 25.29
C CYS A 49 -26.96 -0.99 25.36
N LEU A 50 -26.91 -2.25 24.91
CA LEU A 50 -28.03 -3.18 25.03
C LEU A 50 -28.30 -3.40 26.52
N GLN A 51 -29.50 -3.01 26.98
CA GLN A 51 -29.93 -3.26 28.35
C GLN A 51 -30.01 -4.78 28.54
N GLY A 52 -29.27 -5.30 29.51
CA GLY A 52 -29.37 -6.70 29.91
C GLY A 52 -30.81 -7.08 30.28
N PRO A 53 -31.20 -8.35 30.16
CA PRO A 53 -32.54 -8.79 30.51
C PRO A 53 -32.91 -8.38 31.94
N ALA A 54 -34.19 -8.04 32.17
CA ALA A 54 -34.68 -7.68 33.50
C ALA A 54 -34.36 -8.81 34.51
N GLY A 55 -33.94 -8.42 35.72
CA GLY A 55 -33.70 -9.39 36.79
C GLY A 55 -34.96 -10.22 37.09
N VAL A 56 -34.77 -11.48 37.45
CA VAL A 56 -35.89 -12.37 37.79
C VAL A 56 -36.68 -11.79 38.99
N PRO A 57 -38.02 -11.80 38.96
CA PRO A 57 -38.82 -11.40 40.12
C PRO A 57 -38.40 -12.17 41.37
N GLY A 58 -38.42 -11.50 42.53
CA GLY A 58 -38.18 -12.14 43.81
C GLY A 58 -39.16 -13.29 44.04
N ARG A 59 -38.73 -14.33 44.76
CA ARG A 59 -39.62 -15.44 45.11
C ARG A 59 -40.69 -14.96 46.09
N ASP A 60 -41.94 -15.36 45.85
CA ASP A 60 -43.03 -15.12 46.79
C ASP A 60 -42.71 -15.71 48.16
N GLY A 61 -43.06 -14.98 49.22
CA GLY A 61 -42.90 -15.44 50.60
C GLY A 61 -43.74 -16.68 50.85
N SER A 62 -43.19 -17.66 51.58
CA SER A 62 -43.95 -18.85 51.98
C SER A 62 -45.13 -18.47 52.88
N PRO A 63 -46.32 -19.08 52.70
CA PRO A 63 -47.46 -18.84 53.59
C PRO A 63 -47.10 -19.12 55.06
N GLY A 64 -47.51 -18.23 55.96
CA GLY A 64 -47.35 -18.45 57.40
C GLY A 64 -48.19 -19.64 57.87
N ALA A 65 -47.67 -20.43 58.82
CA ALA A 65 -48.41 -21.52 59.45
C ALA A 65 -49.59 -20.97 60.28
N ASN A 66 -50.70 -21.70 60.32
CA ASN A 66 -51.92 -21.29 61.04
C ASN A 66 -51.68 -21.22 62.57
N GLY A 67 -51.82 -20.02 63.16
CA GLY A 67 -52.08 -19.86 64.60
C GLY A 67 -51.53 -18.58 65.25
N ILE A 68 -52.37 -17.95 66.09
CA ILE A 68 -52.20 -16.70 66.89
C ILE A 68 -52.16 -15.42 66.02
N PRO A 69 -52.89 -14.32 66.33
CA PRO A 69 -52.85 -13.07 65.54
C PRO A 69 -51.41 -12.56 65.37
N GLY A 70 -50.83 -12.86 64.20
CA GLY A 70 -49.45 -12.57 63.90
C GLY A 70 -49.25 -11.11 63.55
N THR A 71 -48.13 -10.54 63.99
CA THR A 71 -47.58 -9.31 63.41
C THR A 71 -47.51 -9.45 61.88
N PRO A 72 -47.77 -8.38 61.10
CA PRO A 72 -47.70 -8.43 59.63
C PRO A 72 -46.44 -9.15 59.15
N GLY A 73 -46.61 -10.04 58.16
CA GLY A 73 -45.49 -10.78 57.57
C GLY A 73 -44.40 -9.82 57.10
N ILE A 74 -43.14 -10.16 57.35
CA ILE A 74 -42.00 -9.34 56.96
C ILE A 74 -42.02 -9.22 55.42
N PRO A 75 -41.96 -8.01 54.83
CA PRO A 75 -41.88 -7.85 53.39
C PRO A 75 -40.76 -8.71 52.79
N GLY A 76 -41.02 -9.31 51.63
CA GLY A 76 -40.04 -10.11 50.90
C GLY A 76 -38.78 -9.29 50.60
N ARG A 77 -37.63 -9.94 50.63
CA ARG A 77 -36.35 -9.29 50.33
C ARG A 77 -36.29 -8.99 48.83
N ASP A 78 -35.90 -7.76 48.48
CA ASP A 78 -35.69 -7.38 47.08
C ASP A 78 -34.71 -8.35 46.39
N GLY A 79 -35.01 -8.68 45.13
CA GLY A 79 -34.13 -9.52 44.32
C GLY A 79 -32.76 -8.88 44.10
N PHE A 80 -31.75 -9.70 43.80
CA PHE A 80 -30.43 -9.18 43.46
C PHE A 80 -30.51 -8.32 42.19
N LYS A 81 -29.87 -7.14 42.23
CA LYS A 81 -29.72 -6.28 41.06
C LYS A 81 -28.97 -7.05 39.97
N GLY A 82 -29.50 -7.06 38.75
CA GLY A 82 -28.84 -7.71 37.61
C GLY A 82 -27.45 -7.13 37.32
N GLU A 83 -26.59 -7.94 36.70
CA GLU A 83 -25.24 -7.52 36.29
C GLU A 83 -25.31 -6.35 35.28
N LYS A 84 -24.33 -5.45 35.36
CA LYS A 84 -24.22 -4.34 34.39
C LYS A 84 -23.85 -4.93 33.03
N GLY A 85 -24.67 -4.68 32.00
CA GLY A 85 -24.35 -5.11 30.63
C GLY A 85 -23.02 -4.53 30.14
N GLU A 86 -22.26 -5.33 29.40
CA GLU A 86 -21.03 -4.90 28.73
C GLU A 86 -21.37 -4.13 27.46
N CYS A 87 -20.79 -2.94 27.27
CA CYS A 87 -20.95 -2.21 26.01
C CYS A 87 -19.92 -2.76 25.01
N LEU A 88 -20.39 -3.36 23.92
CA LEU A 88 -19.54 -3.78 22.80
C LEU A 88 -18.90 -2.54 22.17
N ARG A 89 -17.56 -2.46 22.24
CA ARG A 89 -16.80 -1.43 21.52
C ARG A 89 -16.15 -2.09 20.31
N GLU A 90 -16.85 -2.12 19.18
CA GLU A 90 -16.23 -2.51 17.92
C GLU A 90 -15.19 -1.45 17.54
N SER A 91 -13.90 -1.75 17.74
CA SER A 91 -12.84 -1.00 17.10
C SER A 91 -12.78 -1.45 15.65
N PHE A 92 -13.46 -0.73 14.76
CA PHE A 92 -13.18 -0.83 13.33
C PHE A 92 -11.75 -0.32 13.12
N GLU A 93 -10.80 -1.24 13.05
CA GLU A 93 -9.47 -0.96 12.54
C GLU A 93 -9.64 -0.36 11.15
N GLU A 94 -9.11 0.85 10.95
CA GLU A 94 -9.31 1.62 9.72
C GLU A 94 -8.93 0.73 8.52
N SER A 95 -9.89 0.42 7.66
CA SER A 95 -9.71 -0.58 6.62
C SER A 95 -8.48 -0.24 5.76
N TRP A 96 -7.53 -1.17 5.67
CA TRP A 96 -6.28 -0.94 4.98
C TRP A 96 -6.53 -0.67 3.49
N THR A 97 -6.47 0.60 3.10
CA THR A 97 -6.52 0.97 1.68
C THR A 97 -5.14 0.72 1.06
N PRO A 98 -5.07 -0.03 -0.07
CA PRO A 98 -3.82 -0.23 -0.78
C PRO A 98 -3.25 1.10 -1.26
N ASN A 99 -1.96 1.32 -1.00
CA ASN A 99 -1.22 2.47 -1.51
C ASN A 99 0.04 1.93 -2.20
N TYR A 100 0.09 2.02 -3.52
CA TYR A 100 1.23 1.56 -4.32
C TYR A 100 1.49 2.48 -5.51
N LYS A 101 2.72 2.49 -5.98
CA LYS A 101 3.15 3.25 -7.16
C LYS A 101 4.16 2.43 -7.97
N GLN A 102 4.08 2.52 -9.28
CA GLN A 102 5.10 2.01 -10.18
C GLN A 102 5.67 3.17 -11.01
N CYS A 103 6.98 3.39 -10.89
CA CYS A 103 7.74 4.19 -11.85
C CYS A 103 8.39 3.24 -12.87
N ALA A 104 8.31 3.57 -14.15
CA ALA A 104 8.83 2.75 -15.22
C ALA A 104 9.61 3.60 -16.22
N TRP A 105 10.70 3.03 -16.73
CA TRP A 105 11.58 3.65 -17.70
C TRP A 105 11.76 2.72 -18.90
N SER A 106 11.70 3.28 -20.11
CA SER A 106 11.94 2.54 -21.35
C SER A 106 13.43 2.24 -21.55
N ALA A 107 14.33 3.05 -20.97
CA ALA A 107 15.77 2.84 -20.95
C ALA A 107 16.40 3.55 -19.73
N LEU A 108 17.20 2.82 -18.94
CA LEU A 108 18.04 3.36 -17.85
C LEU A 108 19.54 3.23 -18.13
N ASN A 109 19.90 2.97 -19.39
CA ASN A 109 21.27 2.69 -19.82
C ASN A 109 22.12 3.95 -19.95
N TYR A 110 22.40 4.61 -18.83
CA TYR A 110 23.17 5.86 -18.79
C TYR A 110 24.67 5.66 -18.51
N GLY A 111 25.15 4.41 -18.46
CA GLY A 111 26.56 4.12 -18.15
C GLY A 111 26.97 4.49 -16.72
N ILE A 112 26.01 4.44 -15.78
CA ILE A 112 26.27 4.75 -14.37
C ILE A 112 26.85 3.52 -13.69
N ASP A 113 28.14 3.58 -13.38
CA ASP A 113 28.85 2.56 -12.61
C ASP A 113 28.73 2.78 -11.10
N LEU A 114 28.63 4.04 -10.67
CA LEU A 114 28.53 4.45 -9.26
C LEU A 114 27.60 5.66 -9.16
N GLY A 115 26.65 5.61 -8.22
CA GLY A 115 25.73 6.70 -7.93
C GLY A 115 24.25 6.36 -8.14
N LYS A 116 23.41 7.40 -8.14
CA LYS A 116 21.95 7.29 -8.27
C LYS A 116 21.58 6.92 -9.70
N ILE A 117 20.89 5.80 -9.87
CA ILE A 117 20.43 5.35 -11.19
C ILE A 117 19.09 6.00 -11.53
N ALA A 118 18.12 5.91 -10.60
CA ALA A 118 16.77 6.41 -10.80
C ALA A 118 16.09 6.67 -9.45
N GLU A 119 15.02 7.48 -9.49
CA GLU A 119 14.25 7.90 -8.32
C GLU A 119 12.75 7.90 -8.64
N CYS A 120 11.95 7.51 -7.65
CA CYS A 120 10.50 7.45 -7.72
C CYS A 120 9.92 8.01 -6.42
N THR A 121 9.50 9.28 -6.43
CA THR A 121 8.84 9.91 -5.28
C THR A 121 7.50 9.24 -4.99
N PHE A 122 7.25 8.88 -3.74
CA PHE A 122 6.05 8.19 -3.27
C PHE A 122 5.42 8.94 -2.09
N THR A 123 4.10 9.04 -2.07
CA THR A 123 3.39 9.61 -0.91
C THR A 123 3.01 8.49 0.03
N LYS A 124 3.74 8.37 1.14
CA LYS A 124 3.45 7.44 2.23
C LYS A 124 2.35 8.01 3.11
N MET A 125 1.27 7.26 3.30
CA MET A 125 0.06 7.75 3.96
C MET A 125 0.11 7.60 5.49
N ARG A 126 0.72 6.52 5.98
CA ARG A 126 0.71 6.17 7.41
C ARG A 126 2.14 6.16 7.96
N SER A 127 2.30 6.63 9.19
CA SER A 127 3.59 6.62 9.91
C SER A 127 3.92 5.24 10.47
N ASN A 128 2.90 4.48 10.89
CA ASN A 128 3.04 3.11 11.35
C ASN A 128 2.76 2.09 10.22
N SER A 129 3.58 2.12 9.18
CA SER A 129 3.52 1.17 8.07
C SER A 129 4.92 0.98 7.49
N ALA A 130 5.14 -0.08 6.73
CA ALA A 130 6.39 -0.33 6.03
C ALA A 130 6.28 0.01 4.53
N LEU A 131 7.41 0.20 3.86
CA LEU A 131 7.48 0.32 2.40
C LEU A 131 8.15 -0.93 1.83
N ARG A 132 7.41 -1.73 1.05
CA ARG A 132 8.00 -2.76 0.21
C ARG A 132 8.43 -2.12 -1.09
N VAL A 133 9.69 -2.30 -1.46
CA VAL A 133 10.26 -1.77 -2.69
C VAL A 133 10.81 -2.91 -3.54
N LEU A 134 10.65 -2.79 -4.85
CA LEU A 134 11.17 -3.72 -5.85
C LEU A 134 11.70 -2.92 -7.03
N PHE A 135 12.99 -3.05 -7.31
CA PHE A 135 13.54 -2.73 -8.62
C PHE A 135 13.52 -3.99 -9.48
N SER A 136 13.04 -3.87 -10.72
CA SER A 136 13.13 -4.92 -11.73
C SER A 136 13.73 -4.33 -12.99
N GLY A 137 14.89 -4.86 -13.42
CA GLY A 137 15.59 -4.37 -14.60
C GLY A 137 16.84 -5.19 -14.91
N SER A 138 17.40 -5.00 -16.10
CA SER A 138 18.65 -5.66 -16.49
C SER A 138 19.80 -5.15 -15.64
N LEU A 139 20.49 -6.05 -14.93
CA LEU A 139 21.73 -5.75 -14.23
C LEU A 139 22.88 -6.50 -14.92
N ARG A 140 24.06 -5.88 -14.92
CA ARG A 140 25.29 -6.51 -15.39
C ARG A 140 26.48 -6.00 -14.59
N LEU A 141 27.35 -6.92 -14.22
CA LEU A 141 28.70 -6.63 -13.77
C LEU A 141 29.68 -7.24 -14.78
N LYS A 142 30.77 -6.55 -15.08
CA LYS A 142 31.85 -7.05 -15.93
C LYS A 142 33.20 -6.68 -15.33
N CYS A 143 34.14 -7.60 -15.34
CA CYS A 143 35.51 -7.34 -14.89
C CYS A 143 36.50 -8.34 -15.50
N LYS A 144 37.78 -7.98 -15.44
CA LYS A 144 38.90 -8.80 -15.92
C LYS A 144 39.51 -9.69 -14.83
N SER A 145 39.36 -9.29 -13.58
CA SER A 145 39.69 -10.02 -12.36
C SER A 145 38.44 -10.08 -11.49
N ALA A 146 38.44 -10.89 -10.44
CA ALA A 146 37.35 -10.92 -9.49
C ALA A 146 36.92 -9.51 -9.04
N CYS A 147 35.64 -9.19 -9.19
CA CYS A 147 35.05 -7.92 -8.82
C CYS A 147 33.67 -8.05 -8.18
N CYS A 148 33.19 -6.96 -7.59
CA CYS A 148 31.89 -6.89 -6.94
C CYS A 148 31.27 -5.52 -7.12
N GLN A 149 29.94 -5.49 -7.27
CA GLN A 149 29.14 -4.28 -7.25
C GLN A 149 27.81 -4.52 -6.52
N ARG A 150 27.32 -3.48 -5.85
CA ARG A 150 26.11 -3.50 -5.02
C ARG A 150 25.06 -2.56 -5.63
N TRP A 151 23.83 -3.04 -5.79
CA TRP A 151 22.66 -2.20 -6.10
C TRP A 151 21.79 -2.10 -4.85
N TYR A 152 21.37 -0.91 -4.47
CA TYR A 152 20.68 -0.72 -3.18
C TYR A 152 19.67 0.43 -3.21
N PHE A 153 18.69 0.37 -2.31
CA PHE A 153 17.69 1.41 -2.16
C PHE A 153 18.05 2.44 -1.08
N THR A 154 17.64 3.68 -1.33
CA THR A 154 17.60 4.75 -0.34
C THR A 154 16.20 5.35 -0.25
N PHE A 155 15.86 5.86 0.93
CA PHE A 155 14.64 6.60 1.25
C PHE A 155 15.07 7.98 1.73
N ASN A 156 14.72 9.04 0.97
CA ASN A 156 15.17 10.41 1.26
C ASN A 156 16.70 10.53 1.35
N GLY A 157 17.43 9.79 0.52
CA GLY A 157 18.89 9.78 0.47
C GLY A 157 19.58 8.92 1.54
N ALA A 158 18.85 8.31 2.47
CA ALA A 158 19.40 7.39 3.47
C ALA A 158 19.09 5.93 3.13
N GLU A 159 20.04 5.02 3.35
CA GLU A 159 19.78 3.58 3.26
C GLU A 159 18.77 3.13 4.33
N CYS A 160 18.07 2.03 4.06
CA CYS A 160 17.16 1.47 5.04
C CYS A 160 17.90 1.03 6.31
N SER A 161 17.43 1.47 7.47
CA SER A 161 17.99 1.10 8.77
C SER A 161 17.26 -0.05 9.47
N GLY A 162 16.02 -0.37 9.06
CA GLY A 162 15.19 -1.38 9.72
C GLY A 162 14.42 -2.23 8.70
N PRO A 163 14.61 -3.56 8.67
CA PRO A 163 15.52 -4.34 9.51
C PRO A 163 17.00 -4.25 9.11
N LEU A 164 17.29 -4.09 7.81
CA LEU A 164 18.63 -4.00 7.23
C LEU A 164 18.56 -3.20 5.91
N PRO A 165 19.70 -2.76 5.34
CA PRO A 165 19.75 -2.21 3.99
C PRO A 165 19.13 -3.14 2.95
N ILE A 166 18.45 -2.56 1.96
CA ILE A 166 17.83 -3.32 0.87
C ILE A 166 18.77 -3.28 -0.32
N GLU A 167 19.37 -4.42 -0.65
CA GLU A 167 20.43 -4.52 -1.64
C GLU A 167 20.44 -5.84 -2.40
N ALA A 168 21.07 -5.81 -3.58
CA ALA A 168 21.54 -6.97 -4.29
C ALA A 168 23.03 -6.78 -4.57
N ILE A 169 23.83 -7.75 -4.16
CA ILE A 169 25.27 -7.76 -4.38
C ILE A 169 25.59 -8.80 -5.45
N ILE A 170 26.34 -8.39 -6.47
CA ILE A 170 26.82 -9.29 -7.50
C ILE A 170 28.34 -9.40 -7.35
N TYR A 171 28.81 -10.61 -7.06
CA TYR A 171 30.21 -10.99 -7.21
C TYR A 171 30.39 -11.64 -8.57
N LEU A 172 31.48 -11.29 -9.23
CA LEU A 172 31.84 -11.89 -10.50
C LEU A 172 33.32 -12.20 -10.50
N ASP A 173 33.67 -13.45 -10.75
CA ASP A 173 35.04 -13.82 -11.09
C ASP A 173 35.26 -13.70 -12.61
N GLN A 174 36.52 -13.59 -13.01
CA GLN A 174 36.90 -13.53 -14.41
C GLN A 174 36.34 -14.72 -15.21
N GLY A 175 36.12 -14.52 -16.51
CA GLY A 175 35.78 -15.62 -17.42
C GLY A 175 36.97 -16.57 -17.60
N SER A 176 37.02 -17.33 -18.70
CA SER A 176 38.18 -18.19 -18.97
C SER A 176 39.46 -17.34 -19.06
N PRO A 177 40.44 -17.53 -18.14
CA PRO A 177 41.72 -16.81 -18.19
C PRO A 177 42.53 -17.21 -19.42
N GLU A 178 42.44 -18.49 -19.81
CA GLU A 178 43.09 -19.09 -20.98
C GLU A 178 42.61 -18.43 -22.29
N LEU A 179 41.34 -18.02 -22.35
CA LEU A 179 40.73 -17.40 -23.52
C LEU A 179 40.65 -15.87 -23.44
N ASN A 180 41.24 -15.25 -22.40
CA ASN A 180 41.16 -13.80 -22.13
C ASN A 180 39.72 -13.26 -22.24
N SER A 181 38.77 -14.01 -21.69
CA SER A 181 37.34 -13.73 -21.82
C SER A 181 36.76 -13.17 -20.53
N THR A 182 35.74 -12.31 -20.64
CA THR A 182 35.00 -11.75 -19.50
C THR A 182 33.53 -12.15 -19.60
N ILE A 183 32.92 -12.49 -18.46
CA ILE A 183 31.47 -12.69 -18.41
C ILE A 183 30.78 -11.34 -18.62
N ASN A 184 29.87 -11.28 -19.59
CA ASN A 184 29.15 -10.05 -19.98
C ASN A 184 27.66 -10.35 -20.18
N ILE A 185 27.00 -10.79 -19.12
CA ILE A 185 25.59 -11.20 -19.15
C ILE A 185 24.73 -10.07 -18.60
N HIS A 186 23.88 -9.51 -19.46
CA HIS A 186 22.81 -8.60 -19.06
C HIS A 186 21.57 -9.44 -18.73
N ARG A 187 21.19 -9.47 -17.45
CA ARG A 187 20.06 -10.30 -16.98
C ARG A 187 19.10 -9.46 -16.16
N THR A 188 17.81 -9.57 -16.47
CA THR A 188 16.75 -9.04 -15.61
C THR A 188 16.90 -9.63 -14.21
N SER A 189 17.15 -8.74 -13.25
CA SER A 189 17.34 -9.08 -11.84
C SER A 189 16.43 -8.20 -11.00
N SER A 190 16.21 -8.61 -9.77
CA SER A 190 15.46 -7.84 -8.78
C SER A 190 16.38 -7.34 -7.67
N VAL A 191 16.08 -6.13 -7.18
CA VAL A 191 16.53 -5.66 -5.86
C VAL A 191 15.25 -5.41 -5.08
N GLU A 192 15.04 -6.08 -3.96
CA GLU A 192 13.78 -5.98 -3.25
C GLU A 192 13.94 -6.12 -1.75
N GLY A 193 13.01 -5.52 -1.01
CA GLY A 193 12.98 -5.63 0.44
C GLY A 193 11.87 -4.78 1.05
N LEU A 194 11.78 -4.85 2.37
CA LEU A 194 10.84 -4.11 3.19
C LEU A 194 11.62 -3.12 4.06
N CYS A 195 11.23 -1.85 4.05
CA CYS A 195 11.82 -0.84 4.91
C CYS A 195 10.83 -0.29 5.92
N GLU A 196 11.24 -0.29 7.18
CA GLU A 196 10.52 0.27 8.31
C GLU A 196 11.15 1.59 8.78
N GLY A 197 10.40 2.35 9.60
CA GLY A 197 10.89 3.59 10.20
C GLY A 197 10.87 4.80 9.28
N VAL A 198 10.41 4.64 8.03
CA VAL A 198 10.15 5.75 7.10
C VAL A 198 8.89 6.50 7.55
N GLY A 199 9.01 7.80 7.81
CA GLY A 199 7.88 8.66 8.20
C GLY A 199 6.84 8.86 7.09
N ALA A 200 5.61 9.18 7.46
CA ALA A 200 4.57 9.55 6.49
C ALA A 200 4.91 10.86 5.76
N GLY A 201 4.40 11.03 4.55
CA GLY A 201 4.66 12.18 3.68
C GLY A 201 5.28 11.80 2.34
N LEU A 202 5.90 12.77 1.68
CA LEU A 202 6.67 12.53 0.46
C LEU A 202 7.98 11.81 0.81
N VAL A 203 8.22 10.72 0.10
CA VAL A 203 9.41 9.88 0.26
C VAL A 203 10.06 9.70 -1.11
N ASP A 204 11.31 10.13 -1.25
CA ASP A 204 12.10 9.88 -2.45
C ASP A 204 12.76 8.51 -2.35
N VAL A 205 12.19 7.54 -3.08
CA VAL A 205 12.72 6.18 -3.16
C VAL A 205 13.63 6.10 -4.38
N ALA A 206 14.91 5.85 -4.17
CA ALA A 206 15.90 5.80 -5.24
C ALA A 206 16.69 4.50 -5.24
N ILE A 207 17.02 4.02 -6.45
CA ILE A 207 17.91 2.88 -6.67
C ILE A 207 19.30 3.41 -7.05
N TRP A 208 20.32 2.85 -6.40
CA TRP A 208 21.71 3.24 -6.52
C TRP A 208 22.57 2.05 -6.91
N VAL A 209 23.74 2.35 -7.48
CA VAL A 209 24.84 1.39 -7.63
C VAL A 209 26.06 1.90 -6.86
N GLY A 210 26.72 1.00 -6.13
CA GLY A 210 27.83 1.30 -5.23
C GLY A 210 28.85 0.18 -5.17
N THR A 211 29.92 0.43 -4.42
CA THR A 211 31.02 -0.53 -4.21
C THR A 211 30.67 -1.54 -3.11
N CYS A 212 31.27 -2.73 -3.18
CA CYS A 212 31.27 -3.69 -2.09
C CYS A 212 32.41 -3.38 -1.10
N ALA A 213 32.25 -3.79 0.16
CA ALA A 213 33.34 -3.75 1.13
C ALA A 213 34.45 -4.74 0.70
N ASP A 214 35.70 -4.29 0.78
CA ASP A 214 36.91 -5.11 0.59
C ASP A 214 37.00 -5.88 -0.74
N TYR A 215 36.38 -5.38 -1.81
CA TYR A 215 36.41 -6.04 -3.11
C TYR A 215 36.65 -5.06 -4.27
N PRO A 216 37.41 -5.44 -5.32
CA PRO A 216 37.60 -4.59 -6.49
C PRO A 216 36.27 -4.27 -7.18
N LYS A 217 36.11 -3.02 -7.63
CA LYS A 217 34.94 -2.63 -8.42
C LYS A 217 35.04 -3.16 -9.85
N GLY A 218 33.89 -3.46 -10.45
CA GLY A 218 33.77 -3.78 -11.87
C GLY A 218 33.16 -2.64 -12.69
N ASP A 219 32.91 -2.95 -13.96
CA ASP A 219 32.12 -2.16 -14.91
C ASP A 219 30.66 -2.61 -14.78
N ALA A 220 29.81 -1.76 -14.23
CA ALA A 220 28.44 -2.06 -13.86
C ALA A 220 27.46 -1.44 -14.88
N SER A 221 26.33 -2.09 -15.12
CA SER A 221 25.33 -1.54 -16.04
C SER A 221 23.95 -1.88 -15.55
N THR A 222 23.03 -0.94 -15.75
CA THR A 222 21.63 -1.05 -15.39
C THR A 222 20.77 -0.69 -16.60
N GLY A 223 19.74 -1.50 -16.88
CA GLY A 223 18.73 -1.21 -17.90
C GLY A 223 19.21 -1.32 -19.35
N TRP A 224 20.24 -2.13 -19.65
CA TRP A 224 20.73 -2.32 -21.02
C TRP A 224 19.63 -2.88 -21.92
N ASN A 225 19.27 -2.12 -22.97
CA ASN A 225 18.27 -2.44 -23.98
C ASN A 225 16.99 -3.10 -23.42
N SER A 226 16.54 -2.62 -22.26
CA SER A 226 15.42 -3.20 -21.53
C SER A 226 14.72 -2.14 -20.71
N VAL A 227 13.44 -2.41 -20.43
CA VAL A 227 12.67 -1.60 -19.50
C VAL A 227 13.11 -1.86 -18.07
N SER A 228 12.97 -0.86 -17.22
CA SER A 228 13.22 -0.98 -15.78
C SER A 228 12.06 -0.39 -15.00
N ARG A 229 11.82 -0.90 -13.79
CA ARG A 229 10.70 -0.46 -12.94
C ARG A 229 11.13 -0.39 -11.48
N ILE A 230 10.60 0.59 -10.76
CA ILE A 230 10.56 0.63 -9.30
C ILE A 230 9.09 0.50 -8.92
N ILE A 231 8.76 -0.50 -8.12
CA ILE A 231 7.43 -0.70 -7.53
C ILE A 231 7.57 -0.44 -6.03
N ILE A 232 6.67 0.39 -5.51
CA ILE A 232 6.63 0.80 -4.10
C ILE A 232 5.24 0.47 -3.59
N GLU A 233 5.15 -0.29 -2.51
CA GLU A 233 3.91 -0.67 -1.86
C GLU A 233 4.00 -0.29 -0.39
N GLU A 234 3.03 0.45 0.11
CA GLU A 234 2.86 0.64 1.55
C GLU A 234 2.17 -0.60 2.11
N LEU A 235 2.67 -1.15 3.21
CA LEU A 235 2.14 -2.34 3.88
C LEU A 235 1.89 -2.07 5.36
N PRO A 236 0.84 -2.66 5.97
CA PRO A 236 0.66 -2.60 7.42
C PRO A 236 1.82 -3.33 8.11
N LYS A 237 2.09 -2.93 9.36
CA LYS A 237 3.02 -3.66 10.24
C LYS A 237 2.29 -4.75 11.02
#